data_AF-A0A382EID4-F1
#
_entry.id   AF-A0A382EID4-F1
#
_cell.length_a   1.000
_cell.length_b   1.000
_cell.length_c   1.000
_cell.angle_alpha   90.00
_cell.angle_beta   90.00
_cell.angle_gamma   90.00
#
_symmetry.space_group_name_H-M   'P 1'
#
loop_
_entity.id
_entity.type
_entity.pdbx_description
1 polymer ?
#
loop_
_entity_poly.entity_id
_entity_poly.type
_entity_poly.pdbx_seq_one_letter_code
_entity_poly.pdbx_strand_id
1 'polypeptide(L)'
;MKKQLIFLGIETSCDETAASIVKENSNGRGEILSNIISSQIDEHKEFGGVVPEIAARAHVEKIDFIIKKALKESKINIDDVDGIAATAGPGLIVCLTVGLSTAKAIAASLNKTL
;
A
#
# COMPACT_ATOMS: atom_id res chain seq x y z
N MET A 1 21.10 -17.61 11.87
CA MET A 1 19.62 -17.70 11.82
C MET A 1 19.17 -16.95 10.57
N LYS A 2 18.18 -17.46 9.82
CA LYS A 2 17.66 -16.79 8.62
C LYS A 2 17.08 -15.43 9.00
N LYS A 3 17.40 -14.37 8.26
CA LYS A 3 16.79 -13.04 8.46
C LYS A 3 15.28 -13.16 8.20
N GLN A 4 14.47 -12.62 9.10
CA GLN A 4 13.03 -12.48 8.90
C GLN A 4 12.77 -11.29 7.97
N LEU A 5 12.12 -11.55 6.83
CA LEU A 5 11.85 -10.50 5.85
C LEU A 5 10.68 -9.60 6.26
N ILE A 6 10.74 -8.31 5.95
CA ILE A 6 9.68 -7.32 6.20
C ILE A 6 9.30 -6.62 4.90
N PHE A 7 8.01 -6.54 4.58
CA PHE A 7 7.50 -5.89 3.37
C PHE A 7 6.47 -4.82 3.69
N LEU A 8 6.52 -3.72 2.92
CA LEU A 8 5.42 -2.76 2.80
C LEU A 8 4.55 -3.17 1.60
N GLY A 9 3.27 -3.47 1.83
CA GLY A 9 2.28 -3.70 0.78
C GLY A 9 1.45 -2.44 0.52
N ILE A 10 1.16 -2.14 -0.75
CA ILE A 10 0.34 -1.00 -1.21
C ILE A 10 -0.77 -1.51 -2.15
N GLU A 11 -2.01 -1.13 -1.88
CA GLU A 11 -3.20 -1.53 -2.65
C GLU A 11 -4.02 -0.28 -3.04
N THR A 12 -4.25 -0.12 -4.35
CA THR A 12 -4.98 1.00 -4.99
C THR A 12 -5.68 0.56 -6.29
N SER A 13 -6.24 -0.65 -6.36
CA SER A 13 -6.81 -1.18 -7.59
C SER A 13 -8.19 -0.62 -7.94
N CYS A 14 -8.97 -0.19 -6.95
CA CYS A 14 -10.34 0.30 -7.11
C CYS A 14 -10.60 1.55 -6.25
N ASP A 15 -11.34 1.45 -5.14
CA ASP A 15 -11.81 2.56 -4.32
C ASP A 15 -11.31 2.52 -2.86
N GLU A 16 -10.41 1.58 -2.54
CA GLU A 16 -9.66 1.56 -1.28
C GLU A 16 -8.20 1.98 -1.49
N THR A 17 -7.73 2.92 -0.67
CA THR A 17 -6.30 3.16 -0.49
C THR A 17 -5.85 2.39 0.73
N ALA A 18 -4.98 1.40 0.56
CA ALA A 18 -4.52 0.59 1.68
C ALA A 18 -3.00 0.40 1.69
N ALA A 19 -2.46 0.27 2.90
CA ALA A 19 -1.08 -0.11 3.12
C ALA A 19 -0.96 -1.06 4.32
N SER A 20 -0.04 -2.01 4.24
CA SER A 20 0.23 -2.97 5.30
C SER A 20 1.72 -3.21 5.48
N ILE A 21 2.12 -3.56 6.71
CA ILE A 21 3.46 -4.04 7.01
C ILE A 21 3.34 -5.52 7.38
N VAL A 22 4.04 -6.39 6.64
CA VAL A 22 4.01 -7.83 6.84
C VAL A 22 5.43 -8.33 7.12
N LYS A 23 5.59 -9.17 8.14
CA LYS A 23 6.88 -9.73 8.55
C LYS A 23 6.85 -11.26 8.51
N GLU A 24 7.92 -11.88 8.03
CA GLU A 24 8.12 -13.34 8.13
C GLU A 24 8.35 -13.74 9.60
N ASN A 25 7.53 -14.65 10.13
CA ASN A 25 7.73 -15.22 11.46
C ASN A 25 8.69 -16.42 11.44
N SER A 26 8.97 -17.01 12.62
CA SER A 26 9.92 -18.13 12.77
C SER A 26 9.56 -19.38 11.95
N ASN A 27 8.30 -19.52 11.53
CA ASN A 27 7.79 -20.66 10.78
C ASN A 27 7.70 -20.37 9.27
N GLY A 28 8.27 -19.25 8.81
CA GLY A 28 8.23 -18.84 7.41
C GLY A 28 6.87 -18.32 6.92
N ARG A 29 5.96 -17.96 7.84
CA ARG A 29 4.64 -17.39 7.49
C ARG A 29 4.63 -15.87 7.67
N GLY A 30 3.80 -15.18 6.89
CA GLY A 30 3.57 -13.75 7.07
C GLY A 30 2.74 -13.46 8.33
N GLU A 31 3.23 -12.53 9.13
CA GLU A 31 2.55 -11.90 10.27
C GLU A 31 2.23 -10.45 9.88
N ILE A 32 0.97 -10.05 10.02
CA ILE A 32 0.53 -8.68 9.73
C ILE A 32 0.84 -7.81 10.95
N LEU A 33 1.77 -6.87 10.80
CA LEU A 33 2.13 -5.92 11.86
C LEU A 33 1.24 -4.66 11.84
N SER A 34 0.72 -4.29 10.67
CA SER A 34 -0.29 -3.24 10.51
C SER A 34 -1.08 -3.44 9.21
N ASN A 35 -2.31 -2.94 9.18
CA ASN A 35 -3.16 -2.94 7.98
C ASN A 35 -4.10 -1.72 8.02
N ILE A 36 -3.78 -0.71 7.22
CA ILE A 36 -4.53 0.55 7.17
C ILE A 36 -5.32 0.59 5.88
N ILE A 37 -6.62 0.89 5.98
CA ILE A 37 -7.53 1.00 4.84
C ILE A 37 -8.25 2.34 4.94
N SER A 38 -8.26 3.10 3.86
CA SER A 38 -9.21 4.19 3.65
C SER A 38 -10.06 3.86 2.43
N SER A 39 -11.33 3.57 2.70
CA SER A 39 -12.36 3.38 1.68
C SER A 39 -12.88 4.72 1.17
N GLN A 40 -13.40 4.72 -0.05
CA GLN A 40 -13.99 5.88 -0.73
C GLN A 40 -15.50 5.70 -0.98
N ILE A 41 -16.17 4.77 -0.26
CA ILE A 41 -17.60 4.46 -0.44
C ILE A 41 -18.47 5.72 -0.41
N ASP A 42 -18.20 6.66 0.51
CA ASP A 42 -19.00 7.88 0.65
C ASP A 42 -18.80 8.83 -0.54
N GLU A 43 -17.57 8.91 -1.08
CA GLU A 43 -17.22 9.72 -2.26
C GLU A 43 -17.90 9.22 -3.54
N HIS A 44 -18.15 7.90 -3.66
CA HIS A 44 -18.80 7.31 -4.85
C HIS A 44 -20.31 7.16 -4.73
N LYS A 45 -20.86 7.37 -3.52
CA LYS A 45 -22.26 7.10 -3.20
C LYS A 45 -23.26 7.86 -4.07
N GLU A 46 -22.98 9.12 -4.38
CA GLU A 46 -23.88 9.97 -5.19
C GLU A 46 -23.93 9.56 -6.67
N PHE A 47 -22.92 8.82 -7.15
CA PHE A 47 -22.80 8.39 -8.54
C PHE A 47 -23.36 6.99 -8.79
N GLY A 48 -23.69 6.23 -7.73
CA GLY A 48 -24.21 4.87 -7.85
C GLY A 48 -23.18 3.83 -8.30
N GLY A 49 -21.89 4.17 -8.28
CA GLY A 49 -20.78 3.31 -8.68
C GLY A 49 -19.44 4.06 -8.63
N VAL A 50 -18.34 3.32 -8.72
CA VAL A 50 -17.00 3.89 -8.66
C VAL A 50 -16.75 4.78 -9.88
N VAL A 51 -16.43 6.05 -9.64
CA VAL A 51 -15.98 7.00 -10.66
C VAL A 51 -14.45 6.97 -10.71
N PRO A 52 -13.82 6.44 -11.78
CA PRO A 52 -12.38 6.18 -11.80
C PRO A 52 -11.49 7.39 -11.52
N GLU A 53 -11.88 8.57 -11.99
CA GLU A 53 -11.12 9.81 -11.77
C GLU A 53 -11.18 10.27 -10.30
N ILE A 54 -12.35 10.16 -9.66
CA ILE A 54 -12.51 10.48 -8.23
C ILE A 54 -11.68 9.50 -7.39
N ALA A 55 -11.70 8.22 -7.77
CA ALA A 55 -10.94 7.21 -7.05
C ALA A 55 -9.43 7.42 -7.14
N ALA A 56 -8.93 7.71 -8.34
CA ALA A 56 -7.52 8.01 -8.55
C ALA A 56 -7.06 9.24 -7.75
N ARG A 57 -7.84 10.33 -7.72
CA ARG A 57 -7.51 11.52 -6.92
C ARG A 57 -7.46 11.22 -5.43
N ALA A 58 -8.44 10.49 -4.92
CA ALA A 58 -8.46 10.10 -3.51
C ALA A 58 -7.26 9.21 -3.14
N HIS A 59 -6.79 8.33 -4.03
CA HIS A 59 -5.54 7.60 -3.79
C HIS A 59 -4.33 8.55 -3.67
N VAL A 60 -4.18 9.51 -4.59
CA VAL A 60 -3.06 10.48 -4.57
C VAL A 60 -3.06 11.29 -3.27
N GLU A 61 -4.22 11.72 -2.81
CA GLU A 61 -4.37 12.52 -1.58
C GLU A 61 -4.06 11.72 -0.31
N LYS A 62 -4.39 10.43 -0.30
CA LYS A 62 -4.36 9.60 0.92
C LYS A 62 -3.11 8.72 1.04
N ILE A 63 -2.45 8.35 -0.06
CA ILE A 63 -1.44 7.28 -0.07
C ILE A 63 -0.27 7.51 0.89
N ASP A 64 0.27 8.73 0.95
CA ASP A 64 1.37 9.08 1.87
C ASP A 64 0.95 8.95 3.34
N PHE A 65 -0.25 9.44 3.68
CA PHE A 65 -0.80 9.33 5.03
C PHE A 65 -1.03 7.87 5.44
N ILE A 66 -1.58 7.07 4.53
CA ILE A 66 -1.88 5.65 4.76
C ILE A 66 -0.58 4.85 4.99
N ILE A 67 0.46 5.07 4.18
CA ILE A 67 1.77 4.44 4.36
C ILE A 67 2.40 4.84 5.69
N LYS A 68 2.42 6.14 6.02
CA LYS A 68 2.97 6.65 7.28
C LYS A 68 2.24 6.07 8.50
N LYS A 69 0.92 5.91 8.41
CA LYS A 69 0.11 5.29 9.47
C LYS A 69 0.44 3.81 9.63
N ALA A 70 0.63 3.06 8.54
CA ALA A 70 1.02 1.65 8.59
C ALA A 70 2.41 1.46 9.25
N LEU A 71 3.40 2.27 8.85
CA LEU A 71 4.72 2.27 9.49
C LEU A 71 4.64 2.60 10.98
N LYS A 72 3.84 3.62 11.34
CA LYS A 72 3.65 4.01 12.74
C LYS A 72 2.99 2.93 13.58
N GLU A 73 1.92 2.30 13.10
CA GLU A 73 1.20 1.25 13.83
C GLU A 73 2.04 -0.03 13.99
N SER A 74 2.80 -0.40 12.96
CA SER A 74 3.71 -1.55 13.01
C SER A 74 4.99 -1.31 13.81
N LYS A 75 5.31 -0.05 14.12
CA LYS A 75 6.57 0.37 14.77
C LYS A 75 7.82 -0.01 13.97
N ILE A 76 7.69 -0.10 12.65
CA ILE A 76 8.80 -0.38 11.73
C ILE A 76 9.24 0.94 11.08
N ASN A 77 10.56 1.17 11.02
CA ASN A 77 11.11 2.26 10.21
C ASN A 77 11.12 1.84 8.73
N ILE A 78 10.85 2.77 7.83
CA ILE A 78 10.84 2.49 6.39
C ILE A 78 12.21 1.96 5.90
N ASP A 79 13.31 2.35 6.53
CA ASP A 79 14.65 1.85 6.20
C ASP A 79 14.84 0.35 6.54
N ASP A 80 14.03 -0.18 7.46
CA ASP A 80 14.12 -1.58 7.92
C ASP A 80 13.35 -2.55 7.02
N VAL A 81 12.54 -2.07 6.07
CA VAL A 81 11.83 -2.94 5.12
C VAL A 81 12.82 -3.56 4.13
N ASP A 82 12.55 -4.80 3.72
CA ASP A 82 13.34 -5.54 2.75
C ASP A 82 12.84 -5.34 1.32
N GLY A 83 11.54 -5.06 1.15
CA GLY A 83 10.95 -4.78 -0.14
C GLY A 83 9.60 -4.09 -0.06
N ILE A 84 9.17 -3.57 -1.20
CA ILE A 84 7.89 -2.88 -1.38
C ILE A 84 7.06 -3.71 -2.36
N ALA A 85 5.89 -4.18 -1.95
CA ALA A 85 4.93 -4.82 -2.82
C ALA A 85 3.82 -3.83 -3.19
N ALA A 86 3.39 -3.83 -4.45
CA ALA A 86 2.25 -3.05 -4.87
C ALA A 86 1.41 -3.80 -5.91
N THR A 87 0.11 -3.56 -5.87
CA THR A 87 -0.83 -4.16 -6.83
C THR A 87 -0.57 -3.64 -8.24
N ALA A 88 -0.17 -4.55 -9.13
CA ALA A 88 0.08 -4.25 -10.54
C ALA A 88 -1.13 -4.58 -11.44
N GLY A 89 -2.14 -5.27 -10.91
CA GLY A 89 -3.38 -5.61 -11.59
C GLY A 89 -3.98 -6.94 -11.11
N PRO A 90 -5.22 -7.27 -11.54
CA PRO A 90 -6.13 -6.43 -12.32
C PRO A 90 -6.66 -5.22 -11.52
N GLY A 91 -7.26 -4.24 -12.20
CA GLY A 91 -7.82 -3.04 -11.54
C GLY A 91 -8.05 -1.87 -12.51
N LEU A 92 -8.51 -0.74 -11.98
CA LEU A 92 -8.67 0.52 -12.72
C LEU A 92 -7.28 1.11 -13.02
N ILE A 93 -6.92 1.24 -14.30
CA ILE A 93 -5.56 1.65 -14.71
C ILE A 93 -5.10 2.97 -14.09
N VAL A 94 -6.01 3.94 -13.95
CA VAL A 94 -5.73 5.24 -13.32
C VAL A 94 -5.44 5.11 -11.82
N CYS A 95 -6.08 4.15 -11.14
CA CYS A 95 -5.87 3.89 -9.72
C CYS A 95 -4.60 3.06 -9.48
N LEU A 96 -4.40 1.98 -10.26
CA LEU A 96 -3.20 1.13 -10.22
C LEU A 96 -1.91 1.94 -10.41
N THR A 97 -1.94 2.92 -11.31
CA THR A 97 -0.77 3.77 -11.60
C THR A 97 -0.31 4.55 -10.37
N VAL A 98 -1.22 4.97 -9.48
CA VAL A 98 -0.89 5.72 -8.28
C VAL A 98 -0.08 4.87 -7.30
N GLY A 99 -0.60 3.69 -6.92
CA GLY A 99 0.07 2.78 -6.00
C GLY A 99 1.39 2.25 -6.55
N LEU A 100 1.39 1.79 -7.81
CA LEU A 100 2.58 1.23 -8.44
C LEU A 100 3.70 2.28 -8.63
N SER A 101 3.36 3.51 -8.99
CA SER A 101 4.36 4.59 -9.14
C SER A 101 4.93 4.99 -7.79
N THR A 102 4.09 5.05 -6.75
CA THR A 102 4.53 5.33 -5.38
C THR A 102 5.48 4.25 -4.88
N ALA A 103 5.14 2.98 -5.08
CA ALA A 103 5.98 1.86 -4.68
C ALA A 103 7.33 1.87 -5.41
N LYS A 104 7.33 2.09 -6.73
CA LYS A 104 8.55 2.26 -7.53
C LYS A 104 9.44 3.39 -7.00
N ALA A 105 8.85 4.53 -6.66
CA ALA A 105 9.59 5.68 -6.14
C ALA A 105 10.24 5.35 -4.78
N ILE A 106 9.49 4.72 -3.85
CA ILE A 106 10.02 4.32 -2.54
C ILE A 106 11.14 3.29 -2.70
N ALA A 107 10.90 2.23 -3.48
CA ALA A 107 11.89 1.18 -3.72
C ALA A 107 13.18 1.74 -4.33
N ALA A 108 13.07 2.61 -5.34
CA ALA A 108 14.22 3.26 -5.97
C ALA A 108 14.95 4.21 -5.00
N SER A 109 14.21 5.00 -4.20
CA SER A 109 14.80 5.95 -3.25
C SER A 109 15.56 5.27 -2.11
N LEU A 110 15.14 4.06 -1.71
CA LEU A 110 15.73 3.33 -0.58
C LEU A 110 16.64 2.17 -1.03
N ASN A 111 16.82 2.01 -2.34
CA ASN A 111 17.52 0.87 -2.95
C ASN A 111 17.00 -0.48 -2.43
N LYS A 112 15.67 -0.64 -2.41
CA LYS A 112 14.97 -1.84 -1.98
C LYS A 112 14.37 -2.57 -3.19
N THR A 113 14.06 -3.84 -3.00
CA THR A 113 13.34 -4.64 -4.01
C THR A 113 11.91 -4.13 -4.14
N LEU A 114 11.43 -4.03 -5.39
CA LEU A 114 10.02 -3.89 -5.74
C LEU A 114 9.47 -5.24 -6.20
#